data_AF-A0A1G0GHR5-F1
#
_entry.id   AF-A0A1G0GHR5-F1
#
_cell.length_a   1.000
_cell.length_b   1.000
_cell.length_c   1.000
_cell.angle_alpha   90.00
_cell.angle_beta   90.00
_cell.angle_gamma   90.00
#
_symmetry.space_group_name_H-M   'P 1'
#
loop_
_entity.id
_entity.type
_entity.pdbx_description
1 polymer ?
#
loop_
_entity_poly.entity_id
_entity_poly.type
_entity_poly.pdbx_seq_one_letter_code
_entity_poly.pdbx_strand_id
1 'polypeptide(L)'
;MKSIALKKDAERRLFAGHLWIFSNDINTQKTPLRNYNVGDLVCVETTFGKKIAIGYINPQCVLCIRIMTFNLNQKINTDFFIQKITQANSKREKIFSEKFYRVVFGESDRLPGVVIDQYDEIILVQINTAGMELLKNELMEAVKIVFNPKIIILKCDSSERKKENLENYTEVILGALPEEILIKENNCEFKINILNSQKTGWFYDHRNNRANIAALSLNSRVLDVFSYCGGFSIPCAKAGASEVIAIDRSEAALNNLLRNADLNKLNNIKVLQGDALKLLNTDLHSPFKRHNTTPISCTNFS
;
A
#
# COMPACT_ATOMS: atom_id res chain seq x y z
N MET A 1 -17.77 -18.51 -19.05
CA MET A 1 -16.92 -18.55 -17.84
C MET A 1 -17.02 -19.94 -17.25
N LYS A 2 -15.89 -20.58 -16.89
CA LYS A 2 -15.90 -21.91 -16.27
C LYS A 2 -16.48 -21.83 -14.86
N SER A 3 -17.22 -22.84 -14.42
CA SER A 3 -17.71 -22.92 -13.04
C SER A 3 -16.70 -23.63 -12.14
N ILE A 4 -16.66 -23.32 -10.84
CA ILE A 4 -15.87 -24.05 -9.83
C ILE A 4 -16.71 -24.32 -8.59
N ALA A 5 -16.76 -25.60 -8.18
CA ALA A 5 -17.65 -26.05 -7.12
C ALA A 5 -16.94 -26.04 -5.76
N LEU A 6 -17.63 -25.52 -4.75
CA LEU A 6 -17.19 -25.57 -3.36
C LEU A 6 -17.57 -26.90 -2.69
N LYS A 7 -16.75 -27.31 -1.72
CA LYS A 7 -17.10 -28.36 -0.76
C LYS A 7 -18.27 -27.90 0.11
N LYS A 8 -18.95 -28.86 0.73
CA LYS A 8 -20.03 -28.60 1.68
C LYS A 8 -19.54 -27.66 2.79
N ASP A 9 -20.36 -26.66 3.12
CA ASP A 9 -20.16 -25.66 4.18
C ASP A 9 -19.06 -24.62 3.90
N ALA A 10 -18.25 -24.76 2.84
CA ALA A 10 -17.23 -23.78 2.50
C ALA A 10 -17.82 -22.43 2.03
N GLU A 11 -19.05 -22.44 1.51
CA GLU A 11 -19.77 -21.23 1.10
C GLU A 11 -20.15 -20.32 2.29
N ARG A 12 -20.16 -20.83 3.53
CA ARG A 12 -20.53 -20.05 4.73
C ARG A 12 -19.61 -18.84 4.92
N ARG A 13 -18.31 -19.01 4.69
CA ARG A 13 -17.32 -17.92 4.82
C ARG A 13 -17.58 -16.82 3.80
N LEU A 14 -17.95 -17.21 2.58
CA LEU A 14 -18.26 -16.28 1.50
C LEU A 14 -19.52 -15.48 1.83
N PHE A 15 -20.56 -16.12 2.38
CA PHE A 15 -21.76 -15.43 2.86
C PHE A 15 -21.51 -14.52 4.06
N ALA A 16 -20.51 -14.83 4.89
CA ALA A 16 -20.03 -13.95 5.95
C ALA A 16 -19.17 -12.77 5.42
N GLY A 17 -18.94 -12.68 4.10
CA GLY A 17 -18.26 -11.57 3.46
C GLY A 17 -16.78 -11.80 3.13
N HIS A 18 -16.23 -12.99 3.39
CA HIS A 18 -14.85 -13.30 2.98
C HIS A 18 -14.70 -13.31 1.45
N LEU A 19 -13.60 -12.76 0.94
CA LEU A 19 -13.33 -12.66 -0.51
C LEU A 19 -12.31 -13.66 -1.02
N TRP A 20 -11.97 -14.64 -0.19
CA TRP A 20 -10.90 -15.60 -0.39
C TRP A 20 -11.45 -17.01 -0.27
N ILE A 21 -11.09 -17.86 -1.23
CA ILE A 21 -11.39 -19.30 -1.22
C ILE A 21 -10.07 -20.04 -1.31
N PHE A 22 -9.84 -20.95 -0.36
CA PHE A 22 -8.61 -21.73 -0.31
C PHE A 22 -8.74 -23.00 -1.15
N SER A 23 -7.62 -23.56 -1.59
CA SER A 23 -7.62 -24.81 -2.39
C SER A 23 -8.36 -25.96 -1.68
N ASN A 24 -8.28 -26.01 -0.34
CA ASN A 24 -8.97 -27.00 0.48
C ASN A 24 -10.50 -26.83 0.53
N ASP A 25 -11.02 -25.65 0.18
CA ASP A 25 -12.46 -25.34 0.12
C ASP A 25 -13.11 -25.82 -1.18
N ILE A 26 -12.31 -26.21 -2.18
CA ILE A 26 -12.75 -26.56 -3.53
C ILE A 26 -13.07 -28.06 -3.63
N ASN A 27 -14.21 -28.40 -4.22
CA ASN A 27 -14.57 -29.78 -4.54
C ASN A 27 -13.83 -30.24 -5.80
N THR A 28 -12.60 -30.70 -5.62
CA THR A 28 -11.72 -31.15 -6.72
C THR A 28 -12.16 -32.43 -7.40
N GLN A 29 -13.06 -33.22 -6.79
CA GLN A 29 -13.67 -34.39 -7.45
C GLN A 29 -14.65 -33.95 -8.54
N LYS A 30 -15.45 -32.92 -8.26
CA LYS A 30 -16.41 -32.36 -9.23
C LYS A 30 -15.74 -31.42 -10.23
N THR A 31 -14.84 -30.55 -9.76
CA THR A 31 -14.14 -29.57 -10.57
C THR A 31 -12.63 -29.62 -10.28
N PRO A 32 -11.87 -30.52 -10.94
CA PRO A 32 -10.43 -30.66 -10.72
C PRO A 32 -9.64 -29.38 -11.05
N LEU A 33 -8.75 -28.95 -10.17
CA LEU A 33 -7.96 -27.72 -10.34
C LEU A 33 -7.08 -27.71 -11.58
N ARG A 34 -6.63 -28.87 -12.05
CA ARG A 34 -5.84 -29.03 -13.29
C ARG A 34 -6.58 -28.58 -14.57
N ASN A 35 -7.89 -28.35 -14.50
CA ASN A 35 -8.71 -27.91 -15.63
C ASN A 35 -8.72 -26.37 -15.81
N TYR A 36 -8.05 -25.64 -14.91
CA TYR A 36 -8.00 -24.19 -14.89
C TYR A 36 -6.58 -23.71 -15.10
N ASN A 37 -6.45 -22.59 -15.81
CA ASN A 37 -5.19 -21.89 -15.93
C ASN A 37 -5.09 -20.81 -14.86
N VAL A 38 -3.85 -20.40 -14.56
CA VAL A 38 -3.60 -19.25 -13.70
C VAL A 38 -4.29 -18.02 -14.30
N GLY A 39 -5.09 -17.33 -13.48
CA GLY A 39 -5.84 -16.14 -13.83
C GLY A 39 -7.15 -16.36 -14.56
N ASP A 40 -7.57 -17.60 -14.84
CA ASP A 40 -8.88 -17.89 -15.43
C ASP A 40 -9.99 -17.21 -14.59
N LEU A 41 -10.91 -16.49 -15.25
CA LEU A 41 -12.15 -16.05 -14.59
C LEU A 41 -13.07 -17.26 -14.38
N VAL A 42 -13.52 -17.43 -13.15
CA VAL A 42 -14.35 -18.54 -12.71
C VAL A 42 -15.62 -18.06 -12.02
N CYS A 43 -16.71 -18.79 -12.25
CA CYS A 43 -17.95 -18.63 -11.52
C CYS A 43 -17.97 -19.63 -10.35
N VAL A 44 -17.96 -19.13 -9.13
CA VAL A 44 -18.02 -19.97 -7.92
C VAL A 44 -19.44 -20.48 -7.73
N GLU A 45 -19.56 -21.77 -7.44
CA GLU A 45 -20.83 -22.47 -7.21
C GLU A 45 -20.85 -23.16 -5.84
N THR A 46 -22.01 -23.16 -5.19
CA THR A 46 -22.25 -23.98 -3.98
C THR A 46 -22.18 -25.47 -4.29
N THR A 47 -22.20 -26.30 -3.25
CA THR A 47 -22.26 -27.77 -3.42
C THR A 47 -23.46 -28.23 -4.26
N PHE A 48 -24.57 -27.48 -4.24
CA PHE A 48 -25.78 -27.75 -5.02
C PHE A 48 -25.77 -27.13 -6.43
N GLY A 49 -24.66 -26.54 -6.87
CA GLY A 49 -24.52 -25.96 -8.21
C GLY A 49 -25.11 -24.55 -8.36
N LYS A 50 -25.52 -23.89 -7.28
CA LYS A 50 -25.97 -22.50 -7.34
C LYS A 50 -24.76 -21.59 -7.51
N LYS A 51 -24.75 -20.78 -8.56
CA LYS A 51 -23.74 -19.73 -8.81
C LYS A 51 -23.88 -18.59 -7.79
N ILE A 52 -22.75 -18.13 -7.24
CA ILE A 52 -22.76 -17.16 -6.13
C ILE A 52 -21.78 -16.00 -6.30
N ALA A 53 -20.67 -16.19 -7.01
CA ALA A 53 -19.68 -15.12 -7.19
C ALA A 53 -18.81 -15.34 -8.44
N ILE A 54 -18.13 -14.29 -8.88
CA ILE A 54 -17.10 -14.31 -9.91
C ILE A 54 -15.77 -13.91 -9.27
N GLY A 55 -14.72 -14.66 -9.59
CA GLY A 55 -13.34 -14.39 -9.19
C GLY A 55 -12.35 -14.87 -10.23
N TYR A 56 -11.07 -14.58 -10.03
CA TYR A 56 -9.99 -15.25 -10.77
C TYR A 56 -9.36 -16.34 -9.92
N ILE A 57 -8.90 -17.39 -10.58
CA ILE A 57 -8.27 -18.55 -9.93
C ILE A 57 -6.76 -18.58 -10.15
N ASN A 58 -6.01 -18.96 -9.13
CA ASN A 58 -4.64 -19.43 -9.25
C ASN A 58 -4.57 -20.86 -8.65
N PRO A 59 -4.60 -21.92 -9.48
CA PRO A 59 -4.63 -23.31 -9.01
C PRO A 59 -3.33 -23.75 -8.34
N GLN A 60 -2.26 -22.94 -8.44
CA GLN A 60 -0.95 -23.22 -7.84
C GLN A 60 -0.82 -22.66 -6.41
N CYS A 61 -1.76 -21.80 -5.98
CA CYS A 61 -1.71 -21.13 -4.68
C CYS A 61 -2.69 -21.75 -3.67
N VAL A 62 -2.30 -21.73 -2.39
CA VAL A 62 -3.19 -22.14 -1.27
C VAL A 62 -4.40 -21.21 -1.19
N LEU A 63 -4.19 -19.90 -1.31
CA LEU A 63 -5.26 -18.95 -1.58
C LEU A 63 -5.58 -19.00 -3.08
N CYS A 64 -6.56 -19.84 -3.42
CA CYS A 64 -6.77 -20.31 -4.78
C CYS A 64 -7.68 -19.39 -5.60
N ILE A 65 -8.72 -18.80 -5.01
CA ILE A 65 -9.61 -17.87 -5.72
C ILE A 65 -9.76 -16.59 -4.90
N ARG A 66 -9.70 -15.46 -5.60
CA ARG A 66 -10.01 -14.14 -5.07
C ARG A 66 -11.26 -13.59 -5.76
N ILE A 67 -12.25 -13.24 -4.96
CA ILE A 67 -13.57 -12.80 -5.43
C ILE A 67 -13.50 -11.36 -5.90
N MET A 68 -13.99 -11.11 -7.12
CA MET A 68 -14.07 -9.77 -7.71
C MET A 68 -15.47 -9.18 -7.57
N THR A 69 -16.52 -10.00 -7.68
CA THR A 69 -17.91 -9.53 -7.64
C THR A 69 -18.89 -10.64 -7.29
N PHE A 70 -20.00 -10.26 -6.66
CA PHE A 70 -21.17 -11.11 -6.42
C PHE A 70 -22.27 -10.92 -7.47
N ASN A 71 -22.13 -9.91 -8.34
CA ASN A 71 -23.02 -9.72 -9.47
C ASN A 71 -22.60 -10.65 -10.62
N LEU A 72 -23.37 -11.72 -10.83
CA LEU A 72 -23.08 -12.76 -11.83
C LEU A 72 -23.19 -12.27 -13.29
N ASN A 73 -23.84 -11.13 -13.52
CA ASN A 73 -23.97 -10.53 -14.86
C ASN A 73 -22.83 -9.54 -15.16
N GLN A 74 -21.96 -9.26 -14.18
CA GLN A 74 -20.88 -8.31 -14.33
C GLN A 74 -19.77 -8.89 -15.22
N LYS A 75 -19.48 -8.20 -16.32
CA LYS A 75 -18.26 -8.44 -17.09
C LYS A 75 -17.08 -7.82 -16.36
N ILE A 76 -15.95 -8.53 -16.33
CA ILE A 76 -14.68 -8.03 -15.78
C ILE A 76 -13.90 -7.44 -16.95
N ASN A 77 -14.09 -6.15 -17.20
CA ASN A 77 -13.49 -5.38 -18.29
C ASN A 77 -13.10 -3.97 -17.79
N THR A 78 -12.69 -3.07 -18.68
CA THR A 78 -12.34 -1.69 -18.34
C THR A 78 -13.44 -0.98 -17.54
N ASP A 79 -14.72 -1.11 -17.93
CA ASP A 79 -15.84 -0.48 -17.21
C ASP A 79 -15.98 -0.96 -15.77
N PHE A 80 -15.74 -2.26 -15.54
CA PHE A 80 -15.69 -2.81 -14.18
C PHE A 80 -14.63 -2.11 -13.33
N PHE A 81 -13.42 -1.94 -13.88
CA PHE A 81 -12.34 -1.26 -13.18
C PHE A 81 -12.63 0.22 -12.98
N ILE A 82 -13.18 0.92 -13.98
CA ILE A 82 -13.62 2.32 -13.84
C ILE A 82 -14.58 2.45 -12.66
N GLN A 83 -15.59 1.59 -12.61
CA GLN A 83 -16.58 1.60 -11.53
C GLN A 83 -15.93 1.38 -10.16
N LYS A 84 -15.06 0.36 -10.01
CA LYS A 84 -14.41 0.04 -8.73
C LYS A 84 -13.44 1.12 -8.27
N ILE A 85 -12.60 1.63 -9.17
CA ILE A 85 -11.63 2.69 -8.85
C ILE A 85 -12.38 3.97 -8.48
N THR A 86 -13.42 4.36 -9.24
CA THR A 86 -14.24 5.54 -8.93
C THR A 86 -14.91 5.41 -7.56
N GLN A 87 -15.47 4.24 -7.24
CA GLN A 87 -16.05 3.99 -5.92
C GLN A 87 -15.00 4.10 -4.81
N ALA A 88 -13.80 3.56 -5.03
CA ALA A 88 -12.72 3.64 -4.06
C ALA A 88 -12.24 5.10 -3.87
N ASN A 89 -12.05 5.84 -4.97
CA ASN A 89 -11.60 7.24 -4.97
C ASN A 89 -12.60 8.17 -4.29
N SER A 90 -13.90 8.06 -4.61
CA SER A 90 -14.94 8.90 -4.02
C SER A 90 -15.03 8.80 -2.48
N LYS A 91 -14.56 7.69 -1.89
CA LYS A 91 -14.43 7.57 -0.43
C LYS A 91 -13.26 8.40 0.11
N ARG A 92 -12.13 8.43 -0.62
CA ARG A 92 -10.92 9.16 -0.21
C ARG A 92 -11.09 10.67 -0.39
N GLU A 93 -11.76 11.09 -1.45
CA GLU A 93 -12.09 12.51 -1.70
C GLU A 93 -12.95 13.13 -0.59
N LYS A 94 -13.70 12.30 0.16
CA LYS A 94 -14.45 12.76 1.35
C LYS A 94 -13.59 12.92 2.60
N ILE A 95 -12.42 12.28 2.64
CA ILE A 95 -11.53 12.22 3.81
C ILE A 95 -10.37 13.20 3.65
N PHE A 96 -9.86 13.35 2.43
CA PHE A 96 -8.65 14.12 2.15
C PHE A 96 -8.95 15.29 1.20
N SER A 97 -8.45 16.47 1.55
CA SER A 97 -8.55 17.67 0.73
C SER A 97 -7.51 17.72 -0.40
N GLU A 98 -6.37 17.04 -0.23
CA GLU A 98 -5.29 16.97 -1.20
C GLU A 98 -5.14 15.55 -1.74
N LYS A 99 -4.73 15.44 -3.02
CA LYS A 99 -4.62 14.18 -3.78
C LYS A 99 -3.33 13.41 -3.46
N PHE A 100 -3.04 13.23 -2.17
CA PHE A 100 -1.95 12.39 -1.70
C PHE A 100 -2.57 11.32 -0.83
N TYR A 101 -2.84 10.12 -1.34
CA TYR A 101 -3.42 9.03 -0.55
C TYR A 101 -3.45 7.71 -1.32
N ARG A 102 -3.66 6.62 -0.57
CA ARG A 102 -4.02 5.32 -1.14
C ARG A 102 -5.46 5.30 -1.63
N VAL A 103 -5.64 5.21 -2.95
CA VAL A 103 -6.94 5.12 -3.60
C VAL A 103 -7.53 3.71 -3.49
N VAL A 104 -6.73 2.68 -3.80
CA VAL A 104 -7.17 1.28 -3.81
C VAL A 104 -6.27 0.46 -2.89
N PHE A 105 -6.88 -0.32 -2.00
CA PHE A 105 -6.18 -1.24 -1.10
C PHE A 105 -6.72 -2.68 -1.21
N GLY A 106 -6.42 -3.32 -2.34
CA GLY A 106 -6.68 -4.72 -2.59
C GLY A 106 -8.15 -5.10 -2.47
N GLU A 107 -8.39 -6.17 -1.73
CA GLU A 107 -9.70 -6.74 -1.44
C GLU A 107 -10.67 -5.76 -0.78
N SER A 108 -10.15 -4.82 0.04
CA SER A 108 -10.96 -3.83 0.75
C SER A 108 -11.74 -2.92 -0.21
N ASP A 109 -11.21 -2.71 -1.42
CA ASP A 109 -11.81 -1.92 -2.48
C ASP A 109 -12.32 -2.79 -3.65
N ARG A 110 -12.48 -4.11 -3.43
CA ARG A 110 -12.97 -5.08 -4.43
C ARG A 110 -12.09 -5.18 -5.69
N LEU A 111 -10.80 -4.94 -5.52
CA LEU A 111 -9.77 -5.13 -6.55
C LEU A 111 -8.64 -5.98 -5.96
N PRO A 112 -8.87 -7.30 -5.76
CA PRO A 112 -7.90 -8.16 -5.11
C PRO A 112 -6.54 -8.11 -5.81
N GLY A 113 -5.47 -7.99 -5.03
CA GLY A 113 -4.11 -7.89 -5.57
C GLY A 113 -3.71 -6.54 -6.18
N VAL A 114 -4.58 -5.53 -6.19
CA VAL A 114 -4.26 -4.17 -6.68
C VAL A 114 -4.02 -3.21 -5.54
N VAL A 115 -2.95 -2.42 -5.63
CA VAL A 115 -2.76 -1.22 -4.81
C VAL A 115 -2.63 -0.02 -5.76
N ILE A 116 -3.34 1.06 -5.48
CA ILE A 116 -3.20 2.32 -6.23
C ILE A 116 -2.96 3.44 -5.22
N ASP A 117 -1.81 4.09 -5.34
CA ASP A 117 -1.45 5.28 -4.58
C ASP A 117 -1.41 6.50 -5.52
N GLN A 118 -2.00 7.60 -5.08
CA GLN A 118 -2.04 8.86 -5.82
C GLN A 118 -1.11 9.87 -5.16
N TYR A 119 -0.24 10.46 -5.99
CA TYR A 119 0.70 11.52 -5.65
C TYR A 119 0.41 12.71 -6.58
N ASP A 120 -0.63 13.47 -6.23
CA ASP A 120 -1.18 14.54 -7.05
C ASP A 120 -1.58 14.07 -8.46
N GLU A 121 -0.82 14.47 -9.48
CA GLU A 121 -1.02 14.11 -10.89
C GLU A 121 -0.31 12.80 -11.29
N ILE A 122 0.34 12.12 -10.34
CA ILE A 122 1.05 10.86 -10.53
C ILE A 122 0.25 9.72 -9.90
N ILE A 123 0.05 8.64 -10.66
CA ILE A 123 -0.60 7.43 -10.18
C ILE A 123 0.41 6.28 -10.16
N LEU A 124 0.65 5.72 -8.98
CA LEU A 124 1.43 4.52 -8.83
C LEU A 124 0.51 3.32 -8.60
N VAL A 125 0.73 2.27 -9.36
CA VAL A 125 -0.04 1.03 -9.30
C VAL A 125 0.89 -0.13 -8.96
N GLN A 126 0.44 -0.99 -8.05
CA GLN A 126 1.02 -2.32 -7.85
C GLN A 126 0.00 -3.38 -8.19
N ILE A 127 0.45 -4.38 -8.93
CA ILE A 127 -0.29 -5.61 -9.18
C ILE A 127 0.48 -6.72 -8.48
N ASN A 128 -0.17 -7.50 -7.63
CA ASN A 128 0.50 -8.47 -6.75
C ASN A 128 0.01 -9.91 -6.95
N THR A 129 -0.93 -10.14 -7.87
CA THR A 129 -1.55 -11.47 -8.08
C THR A 129 -1.66 -11.78 -9.56
N ALA A 130 -1.50 -13.06 -9.93
CA ALA A 130 -1.37 -13.44 -11.33
C ALA A 130 -2.64 -13.18 -12.15
N GLY A 131 -3.82 -13.39 -11.58
CA GLY A 131 -5.07 -13.10 -12.28
C GLY A 131 -5.28 -11.62 -12.59
N MET A 132 -4.78 -10.73 -11.73
CA MET A 132 -4.83 -9.29 -12.00
C MET A 132 -3.74 -8.84 -12.98
N GLU A 133 -2.59 -9.51 -13.01
CA GLU A 133 -1.54 -9.27 -14.02
C GLU A 133 -2.07 -9.53 -15.43
N LEU A 134 -2.89 -10.57 -15.62
CA LEU A 134 -3.55 -10.84 -16.90
C LEU A 134 -4.61 -9.80 -17.30
N LEU A 135 -5.16 -9.06 -16.33
CA LEU A 135 -6.14 -7.98 -16.54
C LEU A 135 -5.49 -6.59 -16.52
N LYS A 136 -4.15 -6.53 -16.62
CA LYS A 136 -3.38 -5.29 -16.52
C LYS A 136 -3.83 -4.23 -17.53
N ASN A 137 -4.10 -4.63 -18.77
CA ASN A 137 -4.45 -3.68 -19.83
C ASN A 137 -5.77 -2.97 -19.52
N GLU A 138 -6.82 -3.71 -19.17
CA GLU A 138 -8.12 -3.17 -18.79
C GLU A 138 -8.02 -2.30 -17.53
N LEU A 139 -7.21 -2.72 -16.55
CA LEU A 139 -6.95 -1.93 -15.35
C LEU A 139 -6.24 -0.61 -15.68
N MET A 140 -5.25 -0.62 -16.57
CA MET A 140 -4.49 0.59 -16.94
C MET A 140 -5.32 1.58 -17.75
N GLU A 141 -6.17 1.09 -18.66
CA GLU A 141 -7.13 1.96 -19.35
C GLU A 141 -8.12 2.61 -18.38
N ALA A 142 -8.61 1.85 -17.38
CA ALA A 142 -9.46 2.41 -16.35
C ALA A 142 -8.75 3.46 -15.47
N VAL A 143 -7.48 3.23 -15.11
CA VAL A 143 -6.65 4.20 -14.39
C VAL A 143 -6.51 5.51 -15.18
N LYS A 144 -6.22 5.44 -16.48
CA LYS A 144 -6.14 6.63 -17.35
C LYS A 144 -7.44 7.41 -17.35
N ILE A 145 -8.57 6.72 -17.52
CA ILE A 145 -9.90 7.33 -17.61
C ILE A 145 -10.31 7.99 -16.28
N VAL A 146 -10.11 7.31 -15.15
CA VAL A 146 -10.58 7.79 -13.85
C VAL A 146 -9.76 8.97 -13.34
N PHE A 147 -8.44 8.93 -13.49
CA PHE A 147 -7.58 9.95 -12.88
C PHE A 147 -7.13 11.04 -13.86
N ASN A 148 -7.16 10.78 -15.18
CA ASN A 148 -6.53 11.62 -16.19
C ASN A 148 -5.11 12.10 -15.77
N PRO A 149 -4.20 11.19 -15.39
CA PRO A 149 -2.95 11.55 -14.75
C PRO A 149 -1.89 12.01 -15.76
N LYS A 150 -0.89 12.78 -15.30
CA LYS A 150 0.29 13.10 -16.11
C LYS A 150 1.28 11.94 -16.19
N ILE A 151 1.38 11.16 -15.11
CA ILE A 151 2.35 10.07 -14.99
C ILE A 151 1.67 8.83 -14.41
N ILE A 152 1.94 7.66 -15.00
CA ILE A 152 1.52 6.36 -14.47
C ILE A 152 2.76 5.49 -14.30
N ILE A 153 2.91 4.90 -13.11
CA ILE A 153 4.02 4.01 -12.77
C ILE A 153 3.42 2.68 -12.32
N LEU A 154 3.92 1.58 -12.89
CA LEU A 154 3.76 0.25 -12.33
C LEU A 154 5.00 -0.06 -11.49
N LYS A 155 4.83 -0.18 -10.17
CA LYS A 155 5.89 -0.58 -9.25
C LYS A 155 5.54 -1.94 -8.64
N CYS A 156 5.73 -2.97 -9.45
CA CYS A 156 5.37 -4.35 -9.13
C CYS A 156 6.58 -5.10 -8.55
N ASP A 157 7.03 -4.71 -7.36
CA ASP A 157 8.23 -5.23 -6.70
C ASP A 157 7.99 -5.79 -5.29
N SER A 158 6.73 -5.90 -4.88
CA SER A 158 6.34 -6.47 -3.60
C SER A 158 6.79 -7.93 -3.45
N SER A 159 7.19 -8.31 -2.23
CA SER A 159 7.53 -9.70 -1.88
C SER A 159 6.36 -10.68 -2.10
N GLU A 160 5.11 -10.18 -2.09
CA GLU A 160 3.91 -10.98 -2.34
C GLU A 160 3.87 -11.59 -3.75
N ARG A 161 4.50 -10.94 -4.75
CA ARG A 161 4.54 -11.44 -6.14
C ARG A 161 5.20 -12.80 -6.26
N LYS A 162 6.20 -13.09 -5.42
CA LYS A 162 6.85 -14.41 -5.36
C LYS A 162 5.88 -15.52 -4.98
N LYS A 163 4.90 -15.25 -4.13
CA LYS A 163 3.88 -16.24 -3.72
C LYS A 163 2.91 -16.58 -4.86
N GLU A 164 2.86 -15.73 -5.89
CA GLU A 164 2.03 -15.88 -7.09
C GLU A 164 2.87 -16.26 -8.32
N ASN A 165 4.15 -16.63 -8.13
CA ASN A 165 5.11 -16.98 -9.20
C ASN A 165 5.28 -15.88 -10.25
N LEU A 166 5.23 -14.62 -9.82
CA LEU A 166 5.40 -13.46 -10.69
C LEU A 166 6.79 -12.85 -10.53
N GLU A 167 7.36 -12.41 -11.65
CA GLU A 167 8.58 -11.61 -11.66
C GLU A 167 8.32 -10.18 -11.18
N ASN A 168 9.33 -9.57 -10.57
CA ASN A 168 9.27 -8.17 -10.16
C ASN A 168 9.66 -7.27 -11.32
N TYR A 169 8.95 -6.15 -11.48
CA TYR A 169 9.30 -5.13 -12.46
C TYR A 169 8.89 -3.74 -12.00
N THR A 170 9.50 -2.73 -12.61
CA THR A 170 9.06 -1.34 -12.48
C THR A 170 9.07 -0.68 -13.85
N GLU A 171 7.98 -0.02 -14.20
CA GLU A 171 7.76 0.53 -15.54
C GLU A 171 7.00 1.86 -15.44
N VAL A 172 7.40 2.86 -16.25
CA VAL A 172 6.65 4.11 -16.43
C VAL A 172 5.78 3.94 -17.67
N ILE A 173 4.46 3.84 -17.47
CA ILE A 173 3.47 3.57 -18.52
C ILE A 173 3.04 4.84 -19.26
N LEU A 174 3.08 5.97 -18.56
CA LEU A 174 2.69 7.27 -19.10
C LEU A 174 3.58 8.36 -18.51
N GLY A 175 3.97 9.32 -19.35
CA GLY A 175 4.73 10.50 -18.96
C GLY A 175 6.22 10.23 -18.70
N ALA A 176 6.89 11.21 -18.11
CA ALA A 176 8.29 11.13 -17.71
C ALA A 176 8.38 11.40 -16.21
N LEU A 177 8.92 10.44 -15.47
CA LEU A 177 9.04 10.52 -14.02
C LEU A 177 10.24 11.41 -13.64
N PRO A 178 10.03 12.50 -12.87
CA PRO A 178 11.15 13.24 -12.30
C PRO A 178 11.93 12.39 -11.30
N GLU A 179 13.19 12.77 -11.05
CA GLU A 179 14.05 12.10 -10.07
C GLU A 179 13.45 12.08 -8.67
N GLU A 180 12.80 13.18 -8.28
CA GLU A 180 12.09 13.32 -7.03
C GLU A 180 10.68 13.86 -7.25
N ILE A 181 9.75 13.38 -6.44
CA ILE A 181 8.38 13.88 -6.40
C ILE A 181 8.12 14.60 -5.08
N LEU A 182 7.26 15.62 -5.12
CA LEU A 182 6.78 16.31 -3.93
C LEU A 182 5.57 15.56 -3.35
N ILE A 183 5.57 15.35 -2.05
CA ILE A 183 4.45 14.83 -1.27
C ILE A 183 4.02 15.91 -0.30
N LYS A 184 2.71 16.14 -0.21
CA LYS A 184 2.11 16.96 0.84
C LYS A 184 1.29 16.08 1.76
N GLU A 185 1.56 16.18 3.05
CA GLU A 185 0.81 15.46 4.07
C GLU A 185 0.92 16.16 5.43
N ASN A 186 -0.20 16.29 6.15
CA ASN A 186 -0.24 16.85 7.51
C ASN A 186 0.45 18.23 7.59
N ASN A 187 0.16 19.10 6.61
CA ASN A 187 0.79 20.41 6.45
C ASN A 187 2.33 20.37 6.31
N CYS A 188 2.92 19.22 6.01
CA CYS A 188 4.34 19.03 5.76
C CYS A 188 4.58 18.67 4.30
N GLU A 189 5.77 19.03 3.80
CA GLU A 189 6.20 18.70 2.45
C GLU A 189 7.38 17.74 2.48
N PHE A 190 7.44 16.79 1.56
CA PHE A 190 8.54 15.84 1.45
C PHE A 190 8.93 15.66 0.00
N LYS A 191 10.23 15.63 -0.28
CA LYS A 191 10.77 15.14 -1.55
C LYS A 191 11.21 13.69 -1.37
N ILE A 192 10.74 12.82 -2.25
CA ILE A 192 11.14 11.41 -2.27
C ILE A 192 11.48 10.96 -3.69
N ASN A 193 12.39 9.99 -3.79
CA ASN A 193 12.60 9.25 -5.02
C ASN A 193 11.70 8.02 -5.04
N ILE A 194 10.58 8.09 -5.77
CA ILE A 194 9.55 7.05 -5.73
C ILE A 194 10.03 5.67 -6.23
N LEU A 195 11.03 5.64 -7.12
CA LEU A 195 11.57 4.38 -7.66
C LEU A 195 12.46 3.66 -6.65
N ASN A 196 13.32 4.42 -5.96
CA ASN A 196 14.29 3.92 -5.00
C ASN A 196 13.73 3.79 -3.58
N SER A 197 12.57 4.39 -3.31
CA SER A 197 11.87 4.25 -2.04
C SER A 197 11.22 2.87 -1.89
N GLN A 198 11.11 2.40 -0.64
CA GLN A 198 10.47 1.13 -0.32
C GLN A 198 8.95 1.16 -0.57
N LYS A 199 8.34 -0.02 -0.76
CA LYS A 199 6.91 -0.21 -1.03
C LYS A 199 6.45 0.61 -2.25
N THR A 200 5.39 1.40 -2.10
CA THR A 200 4.85 2.31 -3.11
C THR A 200 5.54 3.67 -3.12
N GLY A 201 6.58 3.86 -2.32
CA GLY A 201 7.31 5.11 -2.19
C GLY A 201 7.01 5.88 -0.90
N TRP A 202 5.76 5.84 -0.42
CA TRP A 202 5.34 6.54 0.81
C TRP A 202 4.37 5.72 1.65
N PHE A 203 4.60 5.73 2.96
CA PHE A 203 3.82 4.97 3.94
C PHE A 203 2.57 5.75 4.37
N TYR A 204 1.52 5.73 3.55
CA TYR A 204 0.25 6.40 3.87
C TYR A 204 -0.49 5.81 5.08
N ASP A 205 -0.22 4.55 5.44
CA ASP A 205 -0.73 3.88 6.65
C ASP A 205 -0.32 4.61 7.94
N HIS A 206 0.83 5.26 7.96
CA HIS A 206 1.31 6.04 9.10
C HIS A 206 0.79 7.49 9.15
N ARG A 207 -0.01 7.98 8.19
CA ARG A 207 -0.48 9.38 8.14
C ARG A 207 -1.09 9.87 9.46
N ASN A 208 -2.06 9.11 9.98
CA ASN A 208 -2.76 9.50 11.20
C ASN A 208 -1.85 9.36 12.42
N ASN A 209 -0.97 8.36 12.43
CA ASN A 209 0.02 8.20 13.50
C ASN A 209 0.98 9.40 13.53
N ARG A 210 1.46 9.86 12.36
CA ARG A 210 2.29 11.06 12.24
C ARG A 210 1.58 12.30 12.76
N ALA A 211 0.30 12.49 12.40
CA ALA A 211 -0.50 13.62 12.87
C ALA A 211 -0.72 13.60 14.39
N ASN A 212 -1.11 12.44 14.94
CA ASN A 212 -1.38 12.27 16.36
C ASN A 212 -0.14 12.54 17.21
N ILE A 213 1.02 12.03 16.79
CA ILE A 213 2.27 12.22 17.52
C ILE A 213 2.76 13.67 17.40
N ALA A 214 2.63 14.29 16.22
CA ALA A 214 2.96 15.71 16.06
C ALA A 214 2.14 16.60 17.00
N ALA A 215 0.84 16.31 17.16
CA ALA A 215 -0.04 17.06 18.08
C ALA A 215 0.42 17.01 19.56
N LEU A 216 1.18 15.99 19.95
CA LEU A 216 1.74 15.82 21.29
C LEU A 216 3.14 16.44 21.46
N SER A 217 3.73 16.95 20.38
CA SER A 217 5.15 17.31 20.35
C SER A 217 5.47 18.74 20.79
N LEU A 218 4.47 19.59 21.00
CA LEU A 218 4.67 21.00 21.38
C LEU A 218 5.57 21.12 22.64
N ASN A 219 6.65 21.90 22.53
CA ASN A 219 7.67 22.14 23.54
C ASN A 219 8.41 20.87 24.04
N SER A 220 8.18 19.71 23.43
CA SER A 220 8.75 18.43 23.86
C SER A 220 10.07 18.14 23.16
N ARG A 221 10.87 17.27 23.77
CA ARG A 221 12.03 16.68 23.09
C ARG A 221 11.58 15.37 22.46
N VAL A 222 11.87 15.18 21.18
CA VAL A 222 11.40 14.04 20.40
C VAL A 222 12.58 13.20 19.96
N LEU A 223 12.46 11.89 20.16
CA LEU A 223 13.43 10.92 19.65
C LEU A 223 12.71 10.03 18.63
N ASP A 224 13.08 10.17 17.36
CA ASP A 224 12.55 9.41 16.23
C ASP A 224 13.56 8.32 15.84
N VAL A 225 13.24 7.09 16.21
CA VAL A 225 14.10 5.93 15.98
C VAL A 225 13.63 5.19 14.72
N PHE A 226 14.55 4.89 13.80
CA PHE A 226 14.27 4.41 12.44
C PHE A 226 13.59 5.49 11.58
N SER A 227 14.13 6.71 11.67
CA SER A 227 13.54 7.94 11.15
C SER A 227 13.35 7.99 9.63
N TYR A 228 14.10 7.17 8.86
CA TYR A 228 14.07 7.16 7.41
C TYR A 228 14.20 8.58 6.82
N CYS A 229 13.27 9.02 5.96
CA CYS A 229 13.25 10.35 5.36
C CYS A 229 12.55 11.43 6.20
N GLY A 230 12.33 11.17 7.50
CA GLY A 230 11.79 12.14 8.45
C GLY A 230 10.28 12.16 8.55
N GLY A 231 9.61 11.04 8.25
CA GLY A 231 8.15 10.97 8.28
C GLY A 231 7.55 11.42 9.62
N PHE A 232 8.15 11.04 10.76
CA PHE A 232 7.71 11.50 12.08
C PHE A 232 8.46 12.75 12.53
N SER A 233 9.76 12.81 12.30
CA SER A 233 10.62 13.94 12.65
C SER A 233 10.08 15.29 12.16
N ILE A 234 9.70 15.39 10.88
CA ILE A 234 9.30 16.66 10.25
C ILE A 234 7.99 17.19 10.83
N PRO A 235 6.88 16.41 10.92
CA PRO A 235 5.66 16.86 11.58
C PRO A 235 5.86 17.26 13.05
N CYS A 236 6.66 16.52 13.82
CA CYS A 236 6.91 16.83 15.23
C CYS A 236 7.67 18.16 15.40
N ALA A 237 8.72 18.35 14.59
CA ALA A 237 9.47 19.61 14.55
C ALA A 237 8.58 20.79 14.15
N LYS A 238 7.73 20.62 13.13
CA LYS A 238 6.80 21.65 12.66
C LYS A 238 5.69 21.98 13.66
N ALA A 239 5.29 21.00 14.48
CA ALA A 239 4.33 21.18 15.57
C ALA A 239 4.92 21.86 16.82
N GLY A 240 6.19 22.27 16.79
CA GLY A 240 6.82 23.05 17.86
C GLY A 240 7.58 22.23 18.88
N ALA A 241 8.08 21.04 18.52
CA ALA A 241 9.07 20.34 19.35
C ALA A 241 10.27 21.25 19.63
N SER A 242 10.78 21.25 20.86
CA SER A 242 11.96 22.03 21.24
C SER A 242 13.23 21.44 20.64
N GLU A 243 13.26 20.12 20.43
CA GLU A 243 14.33 19.39 19.76
C GLU A 243 13.77 18.09 19.19
N VAL A 244 14.20 17.70 17.98
CA VAL A 244 13.98 16.39 17.40
C VAL A 244 15.33 15.75 17.11
N ILE A 245 15.55 14.54 17.62
CA ILE A 245 16.71 13.72 17.29
C ILE A 245 16.25 12.51 16.50
N ALA A 246 16.74 12.40 15.27
CA ALA A 246 16.38 11.38 14.30
C ALA A 246 17.53 10.38 14.14
N ILE A 247 17.25 9.09 14.33
CA ILE A 247 18.24 8.01 14.23
C ILE A 247 17.91 7.12 13.04
N ASP A 248 18.89 6.87 12.17
CA ASP A 248 18.81 5.85 11.12
C ASP A 248 20.19 5.28 10.80
N ARG A 249 20.24 4.05 10.28
CA ARG A 249 21.49 3.43 9.81
C ARG A 249 21.91 3.95 8.45
N SER A 250 20.95 4.40 7.64
CA SER A 250 21.17 4.84 6.26
C SER A 250 21.51 6.31 6.20
N GLU A 251 22.76 6.61 5.84
CA GLU A 251 23.20 7.99 5.58
C GLU A 251 22.34 8.66 4.50
N ALA A 252 22.01 7.93 3.43
CA ALA A 252 21.15 8.44 2.36
C ALA A 252 19.76 8.83 2.88
N ALA A 253 19.19 8.07 3.82
CA ALA A 253 17.90 8.41 4.42
C ALA A 253 18.00 9.69 5.29
N LEU A 254 19.06 9.80 6.10
CA LEU A 254 19.31 10.99 6.92
C LEU A 254 19.57 12.25 6.07
N ASN A 255 20.30 12.13 4.97
CA ASN A 255 20.51 13.23 4.03
C ASN A 255 19.18 13.68 3.40
N ASN A 256 18.29 12.75 3.05
CA ASN A 256 16.95 13.09 2.58
C ASN A 256 16.10 13.73 3.68
N LEU A 257 16.21 13.28 4.92
CA LEU A 257 15.54 13.88 6.08
C LEU A 257 15.98 15.34 6.27
N LEU A 258 17.28 15.63 6.20
CA LEU A 258 17.81 17.00 6.30
C LEU A 258 17.30 17.88 5.15
N ARG A 259 17.29 17.38 3.91
CA ARG A 259 16.71 18.10 2.76
C ARG A 259 15.21 18.38 2.95
N ASN A 260 14.47 17.47 3.57
CA ASN A 260 13.06 17.67 3.92
C ASN A 260 12.90 18.67 5.08
N ALA A 261 13.84 18.71 6.03
CA ALA A 261 13.85 19.73 7.09
C ALA A 261 14.02 21.13 6.51
N ASP A 262 14.99 21.30 5.61
CA ASP A 262 15.22 22.54 4.88
C ASP A 262 13.98 22.97 4.06
N LEU A 263 13.36 22.02 3.35
CA LEU A 263 12.12 22.24 2.59
C LEU A 263 10.99 22.81 3.48
N ASN A 264 10.90 22.32 4.72
CA ASN A 264 9.91 22.79 5.69
C ASN A 264 10.38 23.97 6.55
N LYS A 265 11.59 24.51 6.30
CA LYS A 265 12.22 25.62 7.03
C LYS A 265 12.41 25.31 8.52
N LEU A 266 12.83 24.08 8.83
CA LEU A 266 13.02 23.59 10.19
C LEU A 266 14.52 23.54 10.54
N ASN A 267 14.87 24.00 11.74
CA ASN A 267 16.25 24.03 12.25
C ASN A 267 16.43 23.32 13.60
N ASN A 268 15.36 22.72 14.12
CA ASN A 268 15.28 22.04 15.41
C ASN A 268 15.44 20.51 15.29
N ILE A 269 16.01 20.02 14.18
CA ILE A 269 16.21 18.60 13.91
C ILE A 269 17.71 18.30 13.87
N LYS A 270 18.12 17.26 14.61
CA LYS A 270 19.47 16.68 14.59
C LYS A 270 19.39 15.23 14.13
N VAL A 271 20.37 14.80 13.35
CA VAL A 271 20.47 13.41 12.88
C VAL A 271 21.61 12.68 13.56
N LEU A 272 21.42 11.40 13.85
CA LEU A 272 22.45 10.50 14.35
C LEU A 272 22.47 9.25 13.48
N GLN A 273 23.57 9.02 12.77
CA GLN A 273 23.75 7.81 11.99
C GLN A 273 24.22 6.67 12.88
N GLY A 274 23.51 5.55 12.86
CA GLY A 274 23.98 4.34 13.51
C GLY A 274 22.91 3.29 13.74
N ASP A 275 23.32 2.20 14.37
CA ASP A 275 22.40 1.18 14.85
C ASP A 275 21.61 1.73 16.03
N ALA A 276 20.29 1.81 15.87
CA ALA A 276 19.39 2.34 16.86
C ALA A 276 19.56 1.68 18.24
N LEU A 277 19.64 0.34 18.29
CA LEU A 277 19.73 -0.38 19.55
C LEU A 277 21.07 -0.15 20.24
N LYS A 278 22.16 -0.04 19.49
CA LYS A 278 23.46 0.33 20.05
C LYS A 278 23.45 1.73 20.63
N LEU A 279 22.98 2.72 19.87
CA LEU A 279 22.94 4.13 20.30
C LEU A 279 22.02 4.36 21.51
N LEU A 280 20.91 3.62 21.58
CA LEU A 280 20.02 3.60 22.76
C LEU A 280 20.72 3.09 24.03
N ASN A 281 21.69 2.18 23.88
CA ASN A 281 22.42 1.56 24.98
C ASN A 281 23.75 2.28 25.33
N THR A 282 24.39 3.02 24.42
CA THR A 282 25.68 3.69 24.67
C THR A 282 25.55 5.18 24.98
N ASP A 283 24.73 5.94 24.25
CA ASP A 283 24.81 7.41 24.22
C ASP A 283 23.62 8.12 24.90
N LEU A 284 22.52 7.39 25.14
CA LEU A 284 21.29 7.97 25.70
C LEU A 284 21.18 7.84 27.23
N HIS A 285 22.19 7.26 27.89
CA HIS A 285 22.18 7.09 29.35
C HIS A 285 22.51 8.36 30.16
N SER A 286 23.00 9.43 29.54
CA SER A 286 23.40 10.67 30.25
C SER A 286 22.46 11.88 30.03
N PRO A 287 22.04 12.28 28.81
CA PRO A 287 21.23 13.50 28.60
C PRO A 287 19.72 13.28 28.38
N PHE A 288 19.23 12.02 28.37
CA PHE A 288 17.81 11.68 28.15
C PHE A 288 17.10 11.17 29.41
N LYS A 289 17.84 10.97 30.51
CA LYS A 289 17.22 10.80 31.82
C LYS A 289 16.68 12.17 32.27
N ARG A 290 15.35 12.26 32.27
CA ARG A 290 14.51 13.17 33.07
C ARG A 290 14.02 14.42 32.32
N HIS A 291 12.74 14.31 31.96
CA HIS A 291 11.73 15.35 31.67
C HIS A 291 11.39 15.54 30.18
N ASN A 292 10.15 15.15 29.85
CA ASN A 292 9.39 15.44 28.62
C ASN A 292 9.97 14.93 27.29
N THR A 293 10.51 13.70 27.28
CA THR A 293 10.83 13.01 26.02
C THR A 293 9.69 12.08 25.63
N THR A 294 9.08 12.30 24.46
CA THR A 294 8.13 11.36 23.85
C THR A 294 8.90 10.47 22.87
N PRO A 295 9.26 9.22 23.24
CA PRO A 295 9.93 8.32 22.32
C PRO A 295 8.96 7.89 21.23
N ILE A 296 9.36 8.08 19.98
CA ILE A 296 8.64 7.56 18.81
C ILE A 296 9.50 6.44 18.25
N SER A 297 9.07 5.21 18.47
CA SER A 297 9.61 4.04 17.77
C SER A 297 8.60 3.64 16.71
N CYS A 298 8.92 3.88 15.44
CA CYS A 298 8.18 3.28 14.34
C CYS A 298 9.04 2.17 13.74
N THR A 299 8.98 1.00 14.35
CA THR A 299 9.55 -0.20 13.75
C THR A 299 8.69 -0.61 12.55
N ASN A 300 9.11 -0.20 11.36
CA ASN A 300 8.79 -0.91 10.12
C ASN A 300 9.60 -2.22 10.15
N PHE A 301 9.07 -3.26 10.82
CA PHE A 301 9.51 -4.61 10.51
C PHE A 301 8.87 -4.99 9.17
N SER A 302 9.70 -5.00 8.13
CA SER A 302 9.49 -5.82 6.93
C SER A 302 9.50 -7.29 7.30
#